data_AF-A0A954J6K9-F1
#
_entry.id   AF-A0A954J6K9-F1
#
_cell.length_a   1.000
_cell.length_b   1.000
_cell.length_c   1.000
_cell.angle_alpha   90.00
_cell.angle_beta   90.00
_cell.angle_gamma   90.00
#
_symmetry.space_group_name_H-M   'P 1'
#
loop_
_entity.id
_entity.type
_entity.pdbx_description
1 polymer ?
#
loop_
_entity_poly.entity_id
_entity_poly.type
_entity_poly.pdbx_seq_one_letter_code
_entity_poly.pdbx_strand_id
1 'polypeptide(L)'
;MATPVAATASTGATRRATRDIAYGLENWENTLGDYLNLGVNLIALLPVIGAFKNLGKPATDAASNVAKQIDDEVANLRAIGANNRSAPDFHNNISQRQPGGYLRAPKSGLTGATRLSPDELATGQRLEQLLGKSLKESPHVGAEYVDDLGRAYDALGTPAASQYWNAKKFFKSIDGHLLKSNDFTVIDLTGFTPTQIAEVKNYLSGLSKAQLDKIIRIGF
;
A
#
# COMPACT_ATOMS: atom_id res chain seq x y z
N MET A 1 68.37 41.77 13.35
CA MET A 1 67.32 41.35 14.31
C MET A 1 66.05 41.13 13.52
N ALA A 2 65.68 39.87 13.29
CA ALA A 2 64.56 39.47 12.46
C ALA A 2 63.49 38.81 13.34
N THR A 3 62.26 39.28 13.26
CA THR A 3 61.07 38.64 13.85
C THR A 3 60.42 37.74 12.80
N PRO A 4 60.05 36.49 13.11
CA PRO A 4 59.18 35.70 12.27
C PRO A 4 57.71 35.90 12.66
N VAL A 5 56.83 36.04 11.67
CA VAL A 5 55.37 36.10 11.83
C VAL A 5 54.78 34.71 11.57
N ALA A 6 53.83 34.34 12.42
CA ALA A 6 53.24 33.03 12.62
C ALA A 6 52.46 32.46 11.41
N ALA A 7 52.57 31.14 11.24
CA ALA A 7 51.62 30.32 10.50
C ALA A 7 50.82 29.47 11.50
N THR A 8 49.54 29.77 11.74
CA THR A 8 48.61 28.81 12.37
C THR A 8 47.14 29.18 12.15
N ALA A 9 46.50 28.55 11.16
CA ALA A 9 45.04 28.37 11.11
C ALA A 9 44.66 27.31 10.07
N SER A 10 44.76 26.02 10.39
CA SER A 10 44.26 24.94 9.50
C SER A 10 43.72 23.69 10.21
N THR A 11 43.62 23.68 11.54
CA THR A 11 43.23 22.47 12.30
C THR A 11 41.80 22.50 12.82
N GLY A 12 41.13 23.66 12.84
CA GLY A 12 39.77 23.82 13.37
C GLY A 12 38.64 23.46 12.40
N ALA A 13 38.81 23.76 11.10
CA ALA A 13 37.78 23.52 10.08
C ALA A 13 37.60 22.00 9.79
N THR A 14 38.70 21.25 9.78
CA THR A 14 38.68 19.82 9.48
C THR A 14 37.94 19.00 10.53
N ARG A 15 38.04 19.36 11.81
CA ARG A 15 37.35 18.65 12.92
C ARG A 15 35.85 18.93 12.98
N ARG A 16 35.39 20.06 12.46
CA ARG A 16 33.96 20.41 12.41
C ARG A 16 33.26 19.62 11.30
N ALA A 17 33.88 19.56 10.12
CA ALA A 17 33.38 18.76 8.99
C ALA A 17 33.31 17.24 9.28
N THR A 18 34.26 16.67 10.04
CA THR A 18 34.19 15.24 10.40
C THR A 18 33.05 14.93 11.37
N ARG A 19 32.70 15.88 12.24
CA ARG A 19 31.61 15.72 13.21
C ARG A 19 30.24 15.81 12.53
N ASP A 20 30.09 16.70 11.54
CA ASP A 20 28.84 16.86 10.78
C ASP A 20 28.56 15.65 9.86
N ILE A 21 29.61 14.99 9.32
CA ILE A 21 29.47 13.74 8.56
C ILE A 21 29.03 12.57 9.45
N ALA A 22 29.55 12.49 10.68
CA ALA A 22 29.17 11.44 11.63
C ALA A 22 27.70 11.56 12.08
N TYR A 23 27.21 12.79 12.32
CA TYR A 23 25.80 13.05 12.62
C TYR A 23 24.86 12.73 11.44
N GLY A 24 25.31 12.93 10.20
CA GLY A 24 24.54 12.57 9.01
C GLY A 24 24.37 11.06 8.81
N LEU A 25 25.37 10.27 9.21
CA LEU A 25 25.34 8.80 9.10
C LEU A 25 24.48 8.15 10.19
N GLU A 26 24.55 8.61 11.45
CA GLU A 26 23.73 8.08 12.55
C GLU A 26 22.23 8.36 12.37
N ASN A 27 21.86 9.45 11.66
CA ASN A 27 20.45 9.73 11.36
C ASN A 27 19.91 8.93 10.17
N TRP A 28 20.76 8.40 9.28
CA TRP A 28 20.29 7.66 8.10
C TRP A 28 19.71 6.29 8.47
N GLU A 29 20.23 5.63 9.50
CA GLU A 29 19.70 4.35 9.98
C GLU A 29 18.26 4.49 10.50
N ASN A 30 17.93 5.61 11.15
CA ASN A 30 16.57 5.92 11.60
C ASN A 30 15.63 6.21 10.41
N THR A 31 16.09 6.96 9.41
CA THR A 31 15.28 7.28 8.22
C THR A 31 14.99 6.03 7.38
N LEU A 32 15.93 5.07 7.29
CA LEU A 32 15.70 3.79 6.60
C LEU A 32 14.62 2.95 7.29
N GLY A 33 14.54 2.99 8.63
CA GLY A 33 13.46 2.38 9.40
C GLY A 33 12.08 2.96 9.05
N ASP A 34 12.01 4.28 8.87
CA ASP A 34 10.77 4.97 8.47
C ASP A 34 10.36 4.64 7.02
N TYR A 35 11.32 4.52 6.09
CA TYR A 35 11.04 4.15 4.70
C TYR A 35 10.50 2.72 4.54
N LEU A 36 10.99 1.78 5.37
CA LEU A 36 10.48 0.40 5.41
C LEU A 36 9.03 0.34 5.92
N ASN A 37 8.69 1.15 6.92
CA ASN A 37 7.33 1.26 7.45
C ASN A 37 6.35 1.92 6.47
N LEU A 38 6.84 2.70 5.50
CA LEU A 38 6.05 3.33 4.44
C LEU A 38 5.92 2.47 3.17
N GLY A 39 6.49 1.26 3.15
CA GLY A 39 6.40 0.36 1.99
C GLY A 39 7.16 0.83 0.76
N VAL A 40 8.17 1.71 0.93
CA VAL A 40 8.98 2.22 -0.17
C VAL A 40 9.92 1.13 -0.67
N ASN A 41 9.90 0.86 -1.98
CA ASN A 41 10.74 -0.16 -2.62
C ASN A 41 12.22 0.28 -2.60
N LEU A 42 13.04 -0.39 -1.78
CA LEU A 42 14.49 -0.11 -1.65
C LEU A 42 15.26 -0.18 -2.98
N ILE A 43 14.73 -0.85 -4.01
CA ILE A 43 15.38 -0.94 -5.33
C ILE A 43 15.51 0.46 -5.98
N ALA A 44 14.62 1.40 -5.68
CA ALA A 44 14.70 2.78 -6.17
C ALA A 44 15.83 3.60 -5.52
N LEU A 45 16.37 3.17 -4.38
CA LEU A 45 17.43 3.86 -3.64
C LEU A 45 18.85 3.36 -3.98
N LEU A 46 18.97 2.26 -4.73
CA LEU A 46 20.26 1.67 -5.09
C LEU A 46 21.19 2.60 -5.91
N PRO A 47 20.70 3.46 -6.82
CA PRO A 47 21.57 4.41 -7.53
C PRO A 47 22.18 5.45 -6.59
N VAL A 48 21.46 5.86 -5.54
CA VAL A 48 21.90 6.87 -4.56
C VAL A 48 22.99 6.31 -3.65
N ILE A 49 22.85 5.07 -3.19
CA ILE A 49 23.84 4.39 -2.34
C ILE A 49 25.15 4.12 -3.12
N GLY A 50 25.05 3.82 -4.42
CA GLY A 50 26.22 3.62 -5.29
C GLY A 50 27.05 4.89 -5.50
N ALA A 51 26.41 6.07 -5.54
CA ALA A 51 27.08 7.35 -5.76
C ALA A 51 27.99 7.78 -4.59
N PHE A 52 27.69 7.37 -3.36
CA PHE A 52 28.44 7.77 -2.16
C PHE A 52 29.82 7.08 -2.02
N LYS A 53 30.05 5.93 -2.67
CA LYS A 53 31.33 5.20 -2.54
C LYS A 53 32.48 5.75 -3.40
N ASN A 54 32.22 6.65 -4.35
CA ASN A 54 33.20 7.04 -5.37
C ASN A 54 33.45 8.56 -5.55
N LEU A 55 32.95 9.43 -4.67
CA LEU A 55 33.09 10.88 -4.87
C LEU A 55 34.03 11.54 -3.86
N GLY A 56 35.11 12.11 -4.38
CA GLY A 56 35.92 13.12 -3.70
C GLY A 56 35.17 14.46 -3.53
N LYS A 57 35.87 15.48 -3.06
CA LYS A 57 35.37 16.76 -2.53
C LYS A 57 34.29 17.57 -3.30
N PRO A 58 33.99 17.44 -4.61
CA PRO A 58 32.80 18.09 -5.17
C PRO A 58 31.45 17.43 -4.76
N ALA A 59 31.46 16.41 -3.91
CA ALA A 59 30.27 15.68 -3.46
C ALA A 59 29.25 16.50 -2.63
N THR A 60 29.62 17.67 -2.10
CA THR A 60 28.75 18.40 -1.17
C THR A 60 27.52 18.99 -1.85
N ASP A 61 27.66 19.51 -3.07
CA ASP A 61 26.57 20.17 -3.77
C ASP A 61 25.62 19.15 -4.41
N ALA A 62 26.18 18.04 -4.92
CA ALA A 62 25.40 16.92 -5.43
C ALA A 62 24.61 16.22 -4.31
N ALA A 63 25.23 15.98 -3.15
CA ALA A 63 24.55 15.40 -1.99
C ALA A 63 23.46 16.32 -1.44
N SER A 64 23.70 17.63 -1.42
CA SER A 64 22.71 18.64 -1.00
C SER A 64 21.49 18.67 -1.92
N ASN A 65 21.70 18.60 -3.24
CA ASN A 65 20.61 18.57 -4.21
C ASN A 65 19.78 17.28 -4.13
N VAL A 66 20.44 16.13 -3.91
CA VAL A 66 19.76 14.84 -3.75
C VAL A 66 18.96 14.81 -2.44
N ALA A 67 19.53 15.31 -1.32
CA ALA A 67 18.82 15.40 -0.05
C ALA A 67 17.56 16.28 -0.18
N LYS A 68 17.68 17.43 -0.85
CA LYS A 68 16.54 18.31 -1.12
C LYS A 68 15.47 17.64 -1.97
N GLN A 69 15.85 16.88 -3.01
CA GLN A 69 14.91 16.15 -3.85
C GLN A 69 14.18 15.05 -3.07
N ILE A 70 14.86 14.36 -2.17
CA ILE A 70 14.25 13.37 -1.27
C ILE A 70 13.28 14.05 -0.29
N ASP A 71 13.65 15.18 0.31
CA ASP A 71 12.78 15.93 1.21
C ASP A 71 11.51 16.43 0.50
N ASP A 72 11.65 16.90 -0.75
CA ASP A 72 10.52 17.34 -1.59
C ASP A 72 9.60 16.16 -1.96
N GLU A 73 10.15 14.98 -2.28
CA GLU A 73 9.36 13.77 -2.52
C GLU A 73 8.64 13.26 -1.26
N VAL A 74 9.32 13.26 -0.10
CA VAL A 74 8.70 12.91 1.20
C VAL A 74 7.59 13.89 1.55
N ALA A 75 7.78 15.20 1.31
CA ALA A 75 6.75 16.21 1.51
C ALA A 75 5.54 15.97 0.59
N ASN A 76 5.78 15.61 -0.68
CA ASN A 76 4.72 15.29 -1.62
C ASN A 76 3.94 14.01 -1.22
N LEU A 77 4.64 12.95 -0.77
CA LEU A 77 4.01 11.73 -0.27
C LEU A 77 3.20 11.99 1.01
N ARG A 78 3.68 12.85 1.91
CA ARG A 78 2.93 13.30 3.10
C ARG A 78 1.69 14.11 2.69
N ALA A 79 1.78 14.97 1.67
CA ALA A 79 0.65 15.73 1.15
C ALA A 79 -0.41 14.83 0.49
N ILE A 80 0.00 13.81 -0.27
CA ILE A 80 -0.89 12.79 -0.83
C ILE A 80 -1.57 11.98 0.30
N GLY A 81 -0.80 11.60 1.32
CA GLY A 81 -1.33 10.94 2.52
C GLY A 81 -2.30 11.81 3.33
N ALA A 82 -2.11 13.13 3.35
CA ALA A 82 -3.01 14.09 4.00
C ALA A 82 -4.28 14.34 3.19
N ASN A 83 -4.19 14.42 1.86
CA ASN A 83 -5.35 14.60 0.97
C ASN A 83 -6.26 13.37 0.92
N ASN A 84 -5.73 12.17 1.17
CA ASN A 84 -6.53 10.96 1.37
C ASN A 84 -7.24 10.90 2.74
N ARG A 85 -6.97 11.82 3.68
CA ARG A 85 -7.73 11.94 4.95
C ARG A 85 -8.98 12.82 4.83
N SER A 86 -9.23 13.40 3.66
CA SER A 86 -10.41 14.24 3.40
C SER A 86 -11.50 13.52 2.60
N ALA A 87 -11.27 12.27 2.20
CA ALA A 87 -12.36 11.36 1.85
C ALA A 87 -13.06 10.93 3.15
N PRO A 88 -14.39 10.76 3.19
CA PRO A 88 -15.07 10.29 4.39
C PRO A 88 -14.42 8.97 4.85
N ASP A 89 -13.87 8.99 6.06
CA ASP A 89 -13.18 7.91 6.73
C ASP A 89 -14.03 6.63 6.75
N PHE A 90 -13.82 5.74 5.77
CA PHE A 90 -14.35 4.38 5.79
C PHE A 90 -13.44 3.41 6.56
N HIS A 91 -12.30 3.86 7.08
CA HIS A 91 -11.28 3.01 7.71
C HIS A 91 -11.19 3.09 9.25
N ASN A 92 -12.16 3.71 9.95
CA ASN A 92 -12.14 3.80 11.41
C ASN A 92 -13.46 3.42 12.10
N ASN A 93 -14.14 2.37 11.65
CA ASN A 93 -15.36 1.89 12.31
C ASN A 93 -15.36 0.41 12.72
N ILE A 94 -14.19 -0.21 12.93
CA ILE A 94 -14.10 -1.61 13.39
C ILE A 94 -13.62 -1.71 14.86
N SER A 95 -13.09 -0.63 15.46
CA SER A 95 -12.54 -0.71 16.83
C SER A 95 -13.04 0.34 17.84
N GLN A 96 -14.05 1.16 17.52
CA GLN A 96 -14.57 2.18 18.46
C GLN A 96 -16.11 2.25 18.57
N ARG A 97 -16.81 1.12 18.46
CA ARG A 97 -18.22 1.03 18.89
C ARG A 97 -18.34 0.28 20.21
N GLN A 98 -18.45 1.07 21.29
CA GLN A 98 -19.16 0.84 22.57
C GLN A 98 -19.03 -0.55 23.25
N PRO A 99 -18.51 -0.63 24.50
CA PRO A 99 -18.62 -1.84 25.32
C PRO A 99 -20.07 -1.98 25.82
N GLY A 100 -20.85 -2.90 25.25
CA GLY A 100 -22.16 -3.23 25.83
C GLY A 100 -23.29 -3.66 24.88
N GLY A 101 -23.06 -3.74 23.57
CA GLY A 101 -24.07 -4.22 22.63
C GLY A 101 -23.44 -4.93 21.45
N TYR A 102 -23.26 -6.24 21.54
CA TYR A 102 -22.93 -7.06 20.38
C TYR A 102 -24.12 -6.98 19.40
N LEU A 103 -24.06 -6.05 18.45
CA LEU A 103 -24.81 -6.18 17.21
C LEU A 103 -24.39 -7.55 16.65
N ARG A 104 -25.26 -8.55 16.81
CA ARG A 104 -25.05 -9.85 16.18
C ARG A 104 -24.72 -9.55 14.72
N ALA A 105 -23.55 -10.02 14.27
CA ALA A 105 -23.28 -10.07 12.84
C ALA A 105 -24.53 -10.66 12.17
N PRO A 106 -25.06 -10.01 11.11
CA PRO A 106 -26.24 -10.53 10.43
C PRO A 106 -25.98 -12.00 10.13
N LYS A 107 -26.98 -12.85 10.41
CA LYS A 107 -26.89 -14.26 10.04
C LYS A 107 -26.56 -14.31 8.54
N SER A 108 -25.43 -14.91 8.19
CA SER A 108 -24.97 -14.96 6.80
C SER A 108 -26.07 -15.56 5.92
N GLY A 109 -26.44 -14.83 4.86
CA GLY A 109 -27.43 -15.27 3.89
C GLY A 109 -26.92 -16.42 3.03
N LEU A 110 -25.62 -16.70 3.10
CA LEU A 110 -24.92 -17.74 2.35
C LEU A 110 -24.95 -19.11 3.03
N THR A 111 -25.54 -19.23 4.23
CA THR A 111 -25.60 -20.50 5.01
C THR A 111 -26.31 -21.66 4.32
N GLY A 112 -27.03 -21.42 3.22
CA GLY A 112 -27.68 -22.43 2.40
C GLY A 112 -27.20 -22.48 0.94
N ALA A 113 -26.09 -21.81 0.60
CA ALA A 113 -25.52 -21.87 -0.74
C ALA A 113 -25.03 -23.29 -1.06
N THR A 114 -25.24 -23.74 -2.30
CA THR A 114 -24.97 -25.13 -2.71
C THR A 114 -23.93 -25.26 -3.81
N ARG A 115 -23.71 -24.20 -4.59
CA ARG A 115 -22.75 -24.11 -5.69
C ARG A 115 -21.43 -23.46 -5.25
N LEU A 116 -21.47 -22.55 -4.27
CA LEU A 116 -20.27 -21.88 -3.77
C LEU A 116 -19.30 -22.87 -3.12
N SER A 117 -18.05 -22.80 -3.54
CA SER A 117 -16.94 -23.47 -2.87
C SER A 117 -16.71 -22.88 -1.46
N PRO A 118 -15.98 -23.59 -0.57
CA PRO A 118 -15.65 -23.07 0.76
C PRO A 118 -14.92 -21.71 0.74
N ASP A 119 -14.07 -21.48 -0.25
CA ASP A 119 -13.32 -20.23 -0.40
C ASP A 119 -14.22 -19.06 -0.83
N GLU A 120 -15.17 -19.33 -1.74
CA GLU A 120 -16.18 -18.35 -2.15
C GLU A 120 -17.12 -18.04 -0.98
N LEU A 121 -17.54 -19.05 -0.21
CA LEU A 121 -18.31 -18.82 1.03
C LEU A 121 -17.58 -17.91 2.01
N ALA A 122 -16.30 -18.14 2.25
CA ALA A 122 -15.50 -17.32 3.15
C ALA A 122 -15.35 -15.88 2.64
N THR A 123 -15.19 -15.70 1.33
CA THR A 123 -15.12 -14.40 0.67
C THR A 123 -16.45 -13.65 0.78
N GLY A 124 -17.56 -14.33 0.48
CA GLY A 124 -18.91 -13.79 0.62
C GLY A 124 -19.23 -13.37 2.06
N GLN A 125 -18.80 -14.14 3.07
CA GLN A 125 -18.97 -13.76 4.48
C GLN A 125 -18.19 -12.50 4.86
N ARG A 126 -16.94 -12.36 4.40
CA ARG A 126 -16.16 -11.12 4.59
C ARG A 126 -16.83 -9.94 3.88
N LEU A 127 -17.39 -10.18 2.69
CA LEU A 127 -18.12 -9.17 1.94
C LEU A 127 -19.41 -8.74 2.64
N GLU A 128 -20.19 -9.67 3.19
CA GLU A 128 -21.38 -9.37 4.01
C GLU A 128 -21.02 -8.49 5.22
N GLN A 129 -19.91 -8.81 5.90
CA GLN A 129 -19.39 -8.03 7.02
C GLN A 129 -18.97 -6.62 6.60
N LEU A 130 -18.25 -6.49 5.48
CA LEU A 130 -17.80 -5.21 4.95
C LEU A 130 -18.97 -4.32 4.52
N LEU A 131 -19.98 -4.90 3.88
CA LEU A 131 -21.13 -4.18 3.35
C LEU A 131 -22.24 -3.96 4.38
N GLY A 132 -22.19 -4.64 5.53
CA GLY A 132 -23.23 -4.61 6.55
C GLY A 132 -24.58 -5.13 6.06
N LYS A 133 -24.60 -6.04 5.08
CA LYS A 133 -25.83 -6.59 4.49
C LYS A 133 -25.70 -8.07 4.20
N SER A 134 -26.85 -8.74 4.10
CA SER A 134 -26.91 -10.14 3.71
C SER A 134 -26.75 -10.29 2.20
N LEU A 135 -26.05 -11.33 1.79
CA LEU A 135 -25.89 -11.76 0.40
C LEU A 135 -26.46 -13.16 0.24
N LYS A 136 -26.91 -13.46 -0.98
CA LYS A 136 -27.39 -14.78 -1.40
C LYS A 136 -26.53 -15.30 -2.52
N GLU A 137 -26.46 -16.62 -2.65
CA GLU A 137 -25.88 -17.26 -3.83
C GLU A 137 -26.61 -16.79 -5.10
N SER A 138 -25.85 -16.34 -6.09
CA SER A 138 -26.38 -15.92 -7.39
C SER A 138 -26.93 -17.14 -8.16
N PRO A 139 -28.12 -17.01 -8.79
CA PRO A 139 -28.67 -18.06 -9.66
C PRO A 139 -27.91 -18.19 -10.99
N HIS A 140 -27.04 -17.24 -11.33
CA HIS A 140 -26.27 -17.22 -12.56
C HIS A 140 -24.81 -17.60 -12.31
N VAL A 141 -24.22 -18.39 -13.20
CA VAL A 141 -22.80 -18.80 -13.13
C VAL A 141 -21.84 -17.62 -13.31
N GLY A 142 -22.31 -16.50 -13.88
CA GLY A 142 -21.50 -15.31 -14.13
C GLY A 142 -21.23 -14.43 -12.90
N ALA A 143 -21.82 -14.73 -11.75
CA ALA A 143 -21.59 -14.04 -10.48
C ALA A 143 -21.72 -15.04 -9.32
N GLU A 144 -21.05 -14.80 -8.20
CA GLU A 144 -21.15 -15.66 -7.03
C GLU A 144 -22.28 -15.21 -6.11
N TYR A 145 -22.48 -13.89 -5.97
CA TYR A 145 -23.43 -13.34 -5.01
C TYR A 145 -24.39 -12.34 -5.61
N VAL A 146 -25.58 -12.24 -5.01
CA VAL A 146 -26.55 -11.18 -5.23
C VAL A 146 -27.03 -10.62 -3.90
N ASP A 147 -27.34 -9.33 -3.86
CA ASP A 147 -28.00 -8.72 -2.71
C ASP A 147 -29.51 -8.60 -2.90
N ASP A 148 -30.21 -8.08 -1.89
CA ASP A 148 -31.67 -7.89 -1.93
C ASP A 148 -32.14 -6.84 -2.95
N LEU A 149 -31.23 -6.04 -3.52
CA LEU A 149 -31.53 -5.11 -4.61
C LEU A 149 -31.25 -5.73 -6.00
N GLY A 150 -30.86 -7.01 -6.05
CA GLY A 150 -30.53 -7.71 -7.28
C GLY A 150 -29.17 -7.36 -7.87
N ARG A 151 -28.32 -6.66 -7.12
CA ARG A 151 -26.97 -6.29 -7.59
C ARG A 151 -26.08 -7.52 -7.54
N ALA A 152 -25.35 -7.78 -8.61
CA ALA A 152 -24.49 -8.95 -8.77
C ALA A 152 -23.04 -8.65 -8.39
N TYR A 153 -22.43 -9.59 -7.69
CA TYR A 153 -21.06 -9.52 -7.17
C TYR A 153 -20.28 -10.74 -7.65
N ASP A 154 -19.16 -10.47 -8.32
CA ASP A 154 -18.29 -11.51 -8.88
C ASP A 154 -16.91 -11.43 -8.23
N ALA A 155 -16.47 -12.49 -7.56
CA ALA A 155 -15.29 -12.51 -6.72
C ALA A 155 -14.02 -12.98 -7.42
N LEU A 156 -12.92 -12.36 -7.03
CA LEU A 156 -11.56 -12.60 -7.45
C LEU A 156 -10.66 -12.63 -6.23
N GLY A 157 -9.64 -13.46 -6.27
CA GLY A 157 -8.72 -13.60 -5.15
C GLY A 157 -9.36 -14.43 -4.05
N THR A 158 -8.81 -15.61 -3.83
CA THR A 158 -9.11 -16.42 -2.66
C THR A 158 -7.80 -16.65 -1.92
N PRO A 159 -7.81 -16.95 -0.61
CA PRO A 159 -6.58 -17.27 0.10
C PRO A 159 -5.75 -18.37 -0.57
N ALA A 160 -6.40 -19.36 -1.21
CA ALA A 160 -5.70 -20.39 -1.97
C ALA A 160 -5.00 -19.85 -3.23
N ALA A 161 -5.53 -18.80 -3.86
CA ALA A 161 -4.93 -18.19 -5.05
C ALA A 161 -3.58 -17.51 -4.77
N SER A 162 -3.33 -17.08 -3.53
CA SER A 162 -2.05 -16.45 -3.15
C SER A 162 -0.85 -17.41 -3.28
N GLN A 163 -1.10 -18.72 -3.13
CA GLN A 163 -0.09 -19.77 -3.24
C GLN A 163 0.38 -20.00 -4.69
N TYR A 164 -0.47 -19.69 -5.65
CA TYR A 164 -0.22 -19.89 -7.09
C TYR A 164 -0.04 -18.56 -7.83
N TRP A 165 0.47 -17.55 -7.13
CA TRP A 165 0.48 -16.18 -7.60
C TRP A 165 1.13 -16.01 -8.96
N ASN A 166 0.38 -15.36 -9.85
CA ASN A 166 0.84 -14.91 -11.15
C ASN A 166 0.16 -13.59 -11.46
N ALA A 167 0.85 -12.48 -11.18
CA ALA A 167 0.32 -11.12 -11.32
C ALA A 167 -0.32 -10.89 -12.70
N LYS A 168 0.35 -11.29 -13.79
CA LYS A 168 -0.16 -11.11 -15.16
C LYS A 168 -1.49 -11.82 -15.38
N LYS A 169 -1.63 -13.07 -14.91
CA LYS A 169 -2.90 -13.81 -15.02
C LYS A 169 -3.98 -13.18 -14.14
N PHE A 170 -3.63 -12.78 -12.92
CA PHE A 170 -4.56 -12.16 -11.99
C PHE A 170 -5.12 -10.84 -12.53
N PHE A 171 -4.25 -9.98 -13.07
CA PHE A 171 -4.65 -8.70 -13.66
C PHE A 171 -5.55 -8.90 -14.88
N LYS A 172 -5.25 -9.88 -15.73
CA LYS A 172 -6.14 -10.25 -16.83
C LYS A 172 -7.52 -10.72 -16.33
N SER A 173 -7.59 -11.39 -15.19
CA SER A 173 -8.87 -11.75 -14.58
C SER A 173 -9.63 -10.52 -14.07
N ILE A 174 -8.94 -9.54 -13.49
CA ILE A 174 -9.55 -8.25 -13.12
C ILE A 174 -10.14 -7.57 -14.36
N ASP A 175 -9.35 -7.43 -15.44
CA ASP A 175 -9.84 -6.88 -16.70
C ASP A 175 -11.09 -7.63 -17.21
N GLY A 176 -11.04 -8.96 -17.21
CA GLY A 176 -12.14 -9.80 -17.65
C GLY A 176 -13.41 -9.58 -16.83
N HIS A 177 -13.31 -9.43 -15.51
CA HIS A 177 -14.47 -9.22 -14.64
C HIS A 177 -15.05 -7.81 -14.78
N LEU A 178 -14.21 -6.79 -14.96
CA LEU A 178 -14.67 -5.42 -15.21
C LEU A 178 -15.44 -5.26 -16.53
N LEU A 179 -15.18 -6.15 -17.50
CA LEU A 179 -15.89 -6.20 -18.78
C LEU A 179 -17.20 -7.01 -18.73
N LYS A 180 -17.43 -7.83 -17.69
CA LYS A 180 -18.69 -8.54 -17.51
C LYS A 180 -19.81 -7.56 -17.15
N SER A 181 -21.05 -7.96 -17.42
CA SER A 181 -22.26 -7.20 -17.06
C SER A 181 -22.62 -7.24 -15.57
N ASN A 182 -21.66 -7.53 -14.69
CA ASN A 182 -21.86 -7.55 -13.24
C ASN A 182 -21.76 -6.13 -12.68
N ASP A 183 -22.47 -5.87 -11.58
CA ASP A 183 -22.42 -4.57 -10.91
C ASP A 183 -21.07 -4.34 -10.23
N PHE A 184 -20.56 -5.38 -9.54
CA PHE A 184 -19.33 -5.28 -8.76
C PHE A 184 -18.38 -6.47 -9.00
N THR A 185 -17.10 -6.14 -9.06
CA THR A 185 -15.98 -7.09 -8.94
C THR A 185 -15.42 -7.01 -7.53
N VAL A 186 -15.43 -8.11 -6.80
CA VAL A 186 -14.90 -8.21 -5.44
C VAL A 186 -13.49 -8.75 -5.53
N ILE A 187 -12.49 -8.00 -5.06
CA ILE A 187 -11.10 -8.46 -4.98
C ILE A 187 -10.78 -8.73 -3.52
N ASP A 188 -10.67 -10.01 -3.17
CA ASP A 188 -10.31 -10.47 -1.84
C ASP A 188 -8.86 -10.96 -1.80
N LEU A 189 -8.01 -10.15 -1.17
CA LEU A 189 -6.59 -10.42 -0.98
C LEU A 189 -6.28 -10.97 0.42
N THR A 190 -7.28 -11.47 1.14
CA THR A 190 -7.07 -12.12 2.43
C THR A 190 -6.09 -13.28 2.28
N GLY A 191 -4.99 -13.25 3.04
CA GLY A 191 -3.94 -14.27 2.99
C GLY A 191 -2.90 -14.09 1.87
N PHE A 192 -2.95 -12.98 1.13
CA PHE A 192 -1.89 -12.60 0.20
C PHE A 192 -0.72 -11.96 0.95
N THR A 193 0.49 -12.05 0.38
CA THR A 193 1.68 -11.42 0.96
C THR A 193 1.66 -9.91 0.71
N PRO A 194 2.35 -9.11 1.53
CA PRO A 194 2.45 -7.66 1.32
C PRO A 194 2.93 -7.28 -0.08
N THR A 195 3.88 -8.02 -0.64
CA THR A 195 4.38 -7.81 -2.00
C THR A 195 3.29 -8.03 -3.06
N GLN A 196 2.50 -9.10 -2.95
CA GLN A 196 1.40 -9.37 -3.87
C GLN A 196 0.31 -8.28 -3.77
N ILE A 197 -0.02 -7.86 -2.56
CA ILE A 197 -0.97 -6.76 -2.32
C ILE A 197 -0.46 -5.46 -2.96
N ALA A 198 0.84 -5.15 -2.82
CA ALA A 198 1.44 -3.97 -3.43
C ALA A 198 1.37 -4.02 -4.97
N GLU A 199 1.60 -5.18 -5.58
CA GLU A 199 1.45 -5.36 -7.03
C GLU A 199 0.01 -5.11 -7.50
N VAL A 200 -0.99 -5.63 -6.77
CA VAL A 200 -2.41 -5.37 -7.08
C VAL A 200 -2.74 -3.89 -6.89
N LYS A 201 -2.30 -3.26 -5.81
CA LYS A 201 -2.50 -1.81 -5.57
C LYS A 201 -1.93 -0.97 -6.70
N ASN A 202 -0.73 -1.30 -7.16
CA ASN A 202 -0.09 -0.61 -8.28
C ASN A 202 -0.83 -0.82 -9.61
N TYR A 203 -1.37 -2.02 -9.84
CA TYR A 203 -2.21 -2.24 -11.02
C TYR A 203 -3.52 -1.44 -10.95
N LEU A 204 -4.20 -1.44 -9.80
CA LEU A 204 -5.46 -0.72 -9.61
C LEU A 204 -5.31 0.81 -9.72
N SER A 205 -4.14 1.38 -9.40
CA SER A 205 -3.92 2.83 -9.52
C SER A 205 -3.93 3.32 -10.98
N GLY A 206 -3.74 2.41 -11.94
CA GLY A 206 -3.84 2.71 -13.37
C GLY A 206 -5.26 2.63 -13.94
N LEU A 207 -6.25 2.20 -13.17
CA LEU A 207 -7.63 2.07 -13.63
C LEU A 207 -8.37 3.42 -13.60
N SER A 208 -9.32 3.59 -14.51
CA SER A 208 -10.20 4.76 -14.51
C SER A 208 -11.09 4.78 -13.26
N LYS A 209 -11.58 5.96 -12.87
CA LYS A 209 -12.52 6.10 -11.75
C LYS A 209 -13.77 5.21 -11.91
N ALA A 210 -14.33 5.14 -13.12
CA ALA A 210 -15.50 4.32 -13.40
C ALA A 210 -15.25 2.82 -13.18
N GLN A 211 -14.04 2.34 -13.49
CA GLN A 211 -13.64 0.96 -13.20
C GLN A 211 -13.42 0.75 -11.70
N LEU A 212 -12.77 1.69 -11.03
CA LEU A 212 -12.53 1.63 -9.59
C LEU A 212 -13.83 1.62 -8.78
N ASP A 213 -14.85 2.38 -9.21
CA ASP A 213 -16.15 2.42 -8.56
C ASP A 213 -16.92 1.07 -8.66
N LYS A 214 -16.52 0.18 -9.58
CA LYS A 214 -17.02 -1.19 -9.68
C LYS A 214 -16.25 -2.20 -8.82
N ILE A 215 -15.15 -1.79 -8.18
CA ILE A 215 -14.29 -2.71 -7.41
C ILE A 215 -14.55 -2.58 -5.92
N ILE A 216 -14.82 -3.71 -5.28
CA ILE A 216 -14.88 -3.83 -3.82
C ILE A 216 -13.61 -4.55 -3.35
N ARG A 217 -12.94 -3.98 -2.36
CA ARG A 217 -11.62 -4.42 -1.89
C ARG A 217 -11.73 -5.06 -0.51
N ILE A 218 -11.22 -6.27 -0.35
CA ILE A 218 -11.14 -6.99 0.93
C ILE A 218 -9.67 -7.39 1.16
N GLY A 219 -9.16 -7.20 2.37
CA GLY A 219 -7.79 -7.61 2.74
C GLY A 219 -6.67 -6.76 2.12
N PHE A 220 -6.95 -5.49 1.81
CA PHE A 220 -5.97 -4.52 1.31
C PHE A 220 -5.20 -3.81 2.43
#